data_AF-A0A1A2US14-F1
#
_entry.id   AF-A0A1A2US14-F1
#
_cell.length_a   1.000
_cell.length_b   1.000
_cell.length_c   1.000
_cell.angle_alpha   90.00
_cell.angle_beta   90.00
_cell.angle_gamma   90.00
#
_symmetry.space_group_name_H-M   'P 1'
#
loop_
_entity.id
_entity.type
_entity.pdbx_description
1 polymer ?
#
loop_
_entity_poly.entity_id
_entity_poly.type
_entity_poly.pdbx_seq_one_letter_code
_entity_poly.pdbx_strand_id
1 'polypeptide(L)'
;MVVLATLMSLINQVSGTPYIAGGDSPSGTDCSGLVSWVANAASDRPVFGNRFNTGNEEAALLARGFQYGTAPNALVIGWNGGHTAATLPDGTPVSSGEHGGVHIGGAGAYQAGFTHHMF
;
A
#
# COMPACT_ATOMS: atom_id res chain seq x y z
N MET A 1 -4.04 14.31 13.37
CA MET A 1 -4.89 13.52 12.46
C MET A 1 -4.60 13.89 11.00
N VAL A 2 -3.34 13.77 10.56
CA VAL A 2 -2.85 14.24 9.24
C VAL A 2 -2.70 13.09 8.23
N VAL A 3 -2.51 11.85 8.72
CA VAL A 3 -2.16 10.68 7.89
C VAL A 3 -3.24 10.35 6.85
N LEU A 4 -4.52 10.26 7.23
CA LEU A 4 -5.58 9.84 6.31
C LEU A 4 -5.78 10.81 5.13
N ALA A 5 -5.77 12.13 5.38
CA ALA A 5 -5.97 13.12 4.32
C ALA A 5 -4.84 13.11 3.30
N THR A 6 -3.59 12.97 3.76
CA THR A 6 -2.42 12.84 2.88
C THR A 6 -2.45 11.54 2.08
N LEU A 7 -2.82 10.41 2.71
CA LEU A 7 -2.98 9.12 2.02
C LEU A 7 -4.07 9.19 0.95
N MET A 8 -5.24 9.73 1.27
CA MET A 8 -6.34 9.87 0.32
C MET A 8 -5.96 10.80 -0.84
N SER A 9 -5.28 11.91 -0.57
CA SER A 9 -4.82 12.81 -1.63
C SER A 9 -3.80 12.13 -2.55
N LEU A 10 -2.86 11.37 -2.00
CA LEU A 10 -1.89 10.59 -2.77
C LEU A 10 -2.60 9.56 -3.66
N ILE A 11 -3.46 8.73 -3.08
CA ILE A 11 -4.13 7.66 -3.81
C ILE A 11 -5.05 8.22 -4.89
N ASN A 12 -5.79 9.29 -4.63
CA ASN A 12 -6.63 9.93 -5.65
C ASN A 12 -5.81 10.49 -6.82
N GLN A 13 -4.58 10.96 -6.59
CA GLN A 13 -3.70 11.45 -7.66
C GLN A 13 -3.18 10.34 -8.58
N VAL A 14 -2.94 9.14 -8.03
CA VAL A 14 -2.38 8.02 -8.79
C VAL A 14 -3.42 6.99 -9.22
N SER A 15 -4.68 7.13 -8.78
CA SER A 15 -5.78 6.25 -9.18
C SER A 15 -5.98 6.30 -10.70
N GLY A 16 -6.06 5.12 -11.33
CA GLY A 16 -6.15 4.97 -12.78
C GLY A 16 -4.81 4.98 -13.52
N THR A 17 -3.69 5.16 -12.82
CA THR A 17 -2.36 5.00 -13.43
C THR A 17 -2.08 3.52 -13.75
N PRO A 18 -1.36 3.23 -14.83
CA PRO A 18 -1.08 1.86 -15.25
C PRO A 18 -0.20 1.10 -14.26
N TYR A 19 -0.30 -0.23 -14.31
CA TYR A 19 0.60 -1.12 -13.59
C TYR A 19 1.98 -1.10 -14.27
N ILE A 20 2.98 -0.60 -13.55
CA ILE A 20 4.36 -0.56 -14.01
C ILE A 20 5.19 -1.39 -13.05
N ALA A 21 5.63 -2.57 -13.50
CA ALA A 21 6.56 -3.40 -12.73
C ALA A 21 7.81 -2.59 -12.41
N GLY A 22 8.09 -2.43 -11.13
CA GLY A 22 9.22 -1.63 -10.69
C GLY A 22 9.00 -0.11 -10.66
N GLY A 23 7.80 0.38 -10.98
CA GLY A 23 7.48 1.79 -11.08
C GLY A 23 7.55 2.51 -9.73
N ASP A 24 8.11 3.71 -9.72
CA ASP A 24 8.27 4.53 -8.52
C ASP A 24 8.05 6.02 -8.82
N SER A 25 7.01 6.30 -9.60
CA SER A 25 6.65 7.67 -9.96
C SER A 25 5.13 7.80 -10.09
N PRO A 26 4.59 9.04 -10.13
CA PRO A 26 3.17 9.27 -10.38
C PRO A 26 2.63 8.72 -11.71
N SER A 27 3.49 8.19 -12.59
CA SER A 27 3.09 7.61 -13.87
C SER A 27 2.55 6.17 -13.74
N GLY A 28 2.74 5.53 -12.59
CA GLY A 28 2.27 4.16 -12.35
C GLY A 28 3.27 3.33 -11.53
N THR A 29 2.76 2.26 -10.92
CA THR A 29 3.54 1.37 -10.05
C THR A 29 2.94 -0.02 -9.96
N ASP A 30 3.70 -0.97 -9.43
CA ASP A 30 3.25 -2.31 -9.10
C ASP A 30 2.58 -2.36 -7.72
N CYS A 31 2.06 -3.54 -7.34
CA CYS A 31 1.42 -3.76 -6.04
C CYS A 31 2.29 -3.29 -4.88
N SER A 32 3.55 -3.75 -4.85
CA SER A 32 4.50 -3.41 -3.79
C SER A 32 4.96 -1.96 -3.78
N GLY A 33 5.05 -1.30 -4.93
CA GLY A 33 5.36 0.12 -4.99
C GLY A 33 4.21 0.99 -4.50
N LEU A 34 2.95 0.66 -4.82
CA LEU A 34 1.79 1.36 -4.23
C LEU A 34 1.80 1.24 -2.70
N VAL A 35 2.00 0.04 -2.19
CA VAL A 35 2.03 -0.20 -0.74
C VAL A 35 3.24 0.49 -0.10
N SER A 36 4.38 0.57 -0.80
CA SER A 36 5.53 1.35 -0.36
C SER A 36 5.20 2.82 -0.19
N TRP A 37 4.50 3.42 -1.15
CA TRP A 37 4.09 4.82 -1.11
C TRP A 37 3.17 5.11 0.08
N VAL A 38 2.20 4.23 0.30
CA VAL A 38 1.25 4.30 1.41
C VAL A 38 1.97 4.16 2.75
N ALA A 39 2.86 3.18 2.88
CA ALA A 39 3.64 2.96 4.10
C ALA A 39 4.64 4.10 4.38
N ASN A 40 5.23 4.67 3.33
CA ASN A 40 6.11 5.85 3.43
C ASN A 40 5.33 7.07 3.91
N ALA A 41 4.20 7.37 3.29
CA ALA A 41 3.35 8.49 3.67
C ALA A 41 2.81 8.35 5.10
N ALA A 42 2.49 7.13 5.55
CA ALA A 42 2.03 6.86 6.90
C ALA A 42 3.13 6.99 7.98
N SER A 43 4.40 6.93 7.58
CA SER A 43 5.56 6.97 8.47
C SER A 43 6.43 8.21 8.26
N ASP A 44 5.86 9.27 7.69
CA ASP A 44 6.50 10.57 7.42
C ASP A 44 7.82 10.46 6.61
N ARG A 45 7.85 9.51 5.66
CA ARG A 45 8.96 9.30 4.72
C ARG A 45 8.63 9.83 3.32
N PRO A 46 9.65 10.14 2.49
CA PRO A 46 9.44 10.43 1.08
C PRO A 46 8.64 9.31 0.40
N VAL A 47 7.55 9.68 -0.27
CA VAL A 47 6.64 8.74 -0.94
C VAL A 47 7.39 7.92 -1.99
N PHE A 48 8.13 8.60 -2.86
CA PHE A 48 8.96 8.02 -3.92
C PHE A 48 10.42 7.88 -3.49
N GLY A 49 11.16 6.98 -4.15
CA GLY A 49 12.59 6.78 -3.96
C GLY A 49 12.96 5.91 -2.76
N ASN A 50 11.98 5.51 -1.94
CA ASN A 50 12.15 4.62 -0.79
C ASN A 50 11.19 3.43 -0.86
N ARG A 51 11.12 2.81 -2.03
CA ARG A 51 10.26 1.65 -2.25
C ARG A 51 10.86 0.35 -1.72
N PHE A 52 9.98 -0.59 -1.43
CA PHE A 52 10.29 -1.99 -1.16
C PHE A 52 9.54 -2.89 -2.15
N ASN A 53 9.80 -4.19 -2.09
CA ASN A 53 9.12 -5.22 -2.85
C ASN A 53 8.52 -6.25 -1.89
N THR A 54 7.62 -7.10 -2.37
CA THR A 54 6.98 -8.17 -1.57
C THR A 54 7.99 -9.09 -0.88
N GLY A 55 9.19 -9.26 -1.43
CA GLY A 55 10.25 -10.09 -0.84
C GLY A 55 10.92 -9.48 0.40
N ASN A 56 10.88 -8.17 0.58
CA ASN A 56 11.42 -7.47 1.76
C ASN A 56 10.39 -6.60 2.50
N GLU A 57 9.12 -6.71 2.12
CA GLU A 57 8.01 -5.92 2.63
C GLU A 57 7.89 -6.00 4.15
N GLU A 58 7.97 -7.19 4.74
CA GLU A 58 7.89 -7.37 6.20
C GLU A 58 8.94 -6.53 6.96
N ALA A 59 10.20 -6.66 6.60
CA ALA A 59 11.29 -5.90 7.23
C ALA A 59 11.16 -4.39 6.98
N ALA A 60 10.67 -4.01 5.79
CA ALA A 60 10.45 -2.63 5.41
C ALA A 60 9.31 -1.98 6.22
N LEU A 61 8.23 -2.71 6.49
CA LEU A 61 7.11 -2.28 7.31
C LEU A 61 7.50 -2.16 8.78
N LEU A 62 8.25 -3.13 9.32
CA LEU A 62 8.80 -3.05 10.68
C LEU A 62 9.71 -1.82 10.85
N ALA A 63 10.59 -1.55 9.89
CA ALA A 63 11.42 -0.35 9.91
C ALA A 63 10.59 0.96 9.86
N ARG A 64 9.36 0.87 9.37
CA ARG A 64 8.38 1.97 9.34
C ARG A 64 7.50 2.06 10.59
N GLY A 65 7.67 1.16 11.55
CA GLY A 65 6.95 1.14 12.81
C GLY A 65 5.63 0.40 12.76
N PHE A 66 5.34 -0.31 11.67
CA PHE A 66 4.16 -1.17 11.57
C PHE A 66 4.26 -2.36 12.52
N GLN A 67 3.11 -2.82 12.99
CA GLN A 67 2.95 -3.94 13.91
C GLN A 67 2.24 -5.09 13.21
N TYR A 68 2.55 -6.33 13.61
CA TYR A 68 1.88 -7.51 13.08
C TYR A 68 0.38 -7.51 13.41
N GLY A 69 -0.43 -7.93 12.44
CA GLY A 69 -1.87 -8.11 12.59
C GLY A 69 -2.67 -7.04 11.87
N THR A 70 -3.88 -6.79 12.36
CA THR A 70 -4.80 -5.78 11.85
C THR A 70 -5.40 -5.01 13.02
N ALA A 71 -5.75 -3.75 12.80
CA ALA A 71 -6.41 -2.93 13.80
C ALA A 71 -7.54 -2.11 13.18
N PRO A 72 -8.65 -1.89 13.92
CA PRO A 72 -9.72 -1.02 13.46
C PRO A 72 -9.22 0.42 13.34
N ASN A 73 -9.66 1.10 12.28
CA ASN A 73 -9.30 2.48 11.98
C ASN A 73 -7.79 2.72 11.77
N ALA A 74 -7.03 1.67 11.47
CA ALA A 74 -5.61 1.74 11.14
C ALA A 74 -5.40 1.55 9.64
N LEU A 75 -4.24 1.98 9.14
CA LEU A 75 -3.77 1.59 7.82
C LEU A 75 -3.36 0.12 7.93
N VAL A 76 -4.04 -0.77 7.23
CA VAL A 76 -3.70 -2.20 7.21
C VAL A 76 -3.08 -2.54 5.87
N ILE A 77 -2.00 -3.32 5.88
CA ILE A 77 -1.32 -3.84 4.71
C ILE A 77 -1.36 -5.36 4.79
N GLY A 78 -1.80 -5.99 3.69
CA GLY A 78 -1.88 -7.44 3.57
C GLY A 78 -1.09 -7.90 2.36
N TRP A 79 -0.34 -8.98 2.51
CA TRP A 79 0.48 -9.52 1.42
C TRP A 79 0.64 -11.04 1.48
N ASN A 80 1.13 -11.61 0.39
CA ASN A 80 1.61 -12.97 0.27
C ASN A 80 2.93 -13.01 -0.54
N GLY A 81 3.35 -14.19 -0.97
CA GLY A 81 4.62 -14.37 -1.70
C GLY A 81 4.73 -13.68 -3.07
N GLY A 82 3.67 -13.05 -3.58
CA GLY A 82 3.70 -12.38 -4.90
C GLY A 82 2.83 -11.14 -5.05
N HIS A 83 1.94 -10.85 -4.10
CA HIS A 83 1.01 -9.73 -4.19
C HIS A 83 0.81 -9.06 -2.84
N THR A 84 0.51 -7.76 -2.87
CA THR A 84 0.24 -6.94 -1.68
C THR A 84 -0.78 -5.84 -2.00
N ALA A 85 -1.59 -5.46 -1.02
CA ALA A 85 -2.51 -4.35 -1.09
C ALA A 85 -2.76 -3.75 0.30
N ALA A 86 -3.37 -2.57 0.33
CA ALA A 86 -3.61 -1.85 1.57
C ALA A 86 -5.09 -1.51 1.76
N THR A 87 -5.46 -1.27 3.01
CA THR A 87 -6.76 -0.73 3.43
C THR A 87 -6.49 0.48 4.32
N LEU A 88 -6.95 1.65 3.90
CA LEU A 88 -6.70 2.91 4.59
C LEU A 88 -7.46 2.98 5.94
N PRO A 89 -7.10 3.91 6.84
CA PRO A 89 -7.76 4.06 8.15
C PRO A 89 -9.28 4.25 8.13
N ASP A 90 -9.86 4.72 7.04
CA ASP A 90 -11.30 4.87 6.85
C ASP A 90 -11.99 3.61 6.30
N GLY A 91 -11.22 2.53 6.09
CA GLY A 91 -11.67 1.29 5.48
C GLY A 91 -11.57 1.28 3.96
N THR A 92 -11.06 2.34 3.32
CA THR A 92 -10.94 2.41 1.86
C THR A 92 -9.89 1.42 1.36
N PRO A 93 -10.25 0.40 0.54
CA PRO A 93 -9.30 -0.53 -0.02
C PRO A 93 -8.56 0.10 -1.21
N VAL A 94 -7.24 -0.11 -1.27
CA VAL A 94 -6.37 0.40 -2.34
C VAL A 94 -5.42 -0.69 -2.80
N SER A 95 -5.26 -0.82 -4.10
CA SER A 95 -4.47 -1.91 -4.70
C SER A 95 -3.89 -1.50 -6.05
N SER A 96 -2.85 -2.21 -6.50
CA SER A 96 -2.31 -2.05 -7.85
C SER A 96 -2.06 -3.41 -8.48
N GLY A 97 -2.72 -3.67 -9.61
CA GLY A 97 -2.57 -4.90 -10.39
C GLY A 97 -3.88 -5.62 -10.70
N GLU A 98 -4.86 -5.57 -9.79
CA GLU A 98 -6.17 -6.22 -9.90
C GLU A 98 -6.97 -5.74 -11.11
N HIS A 99 -6.75 -4.50 -11.52
CA HIS A 99 -7.37 -3.87 -12.70
C HIS A 99 -6.32 -3.32 -13.68
N GLY A 100 -5.09 -3.85 -13.65
CA GLY A 100 -4.00 -3.40 -14.53
C GLY A 100 -3.40 -2.04 -14.15
N GLY A 101 -3.58 -1.60 -12.91
CA GLY A 101 -3.05 -0.33 -12.39
C GLY A 101 -3.52 -0.02 -10.98
N VAL A 102 -3.19 1.18 -10.50
CA VAL A 102 -3.60 1.66 -9.18
C VAL A 102 -5.10 1.90 -9.17
N HIS A 103 -5.79 1.34 -8.18
CA HIS A 103 -7.24 1.41 -8.07
C HIS A 103 -7.69 1.52 -6.61
N ILE A 104 -8.76 2.29 -6.40
CA ILE A 104 -9.51 2.35 -5.15
C ILE A 104 -10.71 1.41 -5.27
N GLY A 105 -10.77 0.38 -4.44
CA GLY A 105 -11.81 -0.64 -4.51
C GLY A 105 -11.28 -2.05 -4.29
N GLY A 106 -12.19 -3.02 -4.25
CA GLY A 106 -11.86 -4.43 -4.03
C GLY A 106 -11.72 -4.79 -2.54
N ALA A 107 -10.95 -5.83 -2.24
CA ALA A 107 -10.78 -6.34 -0.89
C ALA A 107 -9.60 -5.72 -0.11
N GLY A 108 -8.75 -4.91 -0.77
CA GLY A 108 -7.60 -4.25 -0.14
C GLY A 108 -6.69 -5.24 0.57
N ALA A 109 -6.28 -4.91 1.79
CA ALA A 109 -5.47 -5.77 2.66
C ALA A 109 -6.14 -7.07 3.13
N TYR A 110 -7.45 -7.26 2.86
CA TYR A 110 -8.22 -8.43 3.33
C TYR A 110 -8.53 -9.42 2.20
N GLN A 111 -7.73 -9.43 1.14
CA GLN A 111 -7.86 -10.44 0.09
C GLN A 111 -7.65 -11.84 0.66
N ALA A 112 -8.51 -12.79 0.28
CA ALA A 112 -8.51 -14.16 0.82
C ALA A 112 -7.17 -14.92 0.65
N GLY A 113 -6.31 -14.48 -0.29
CA GLY A 113 -5.00 -15.07 -0.54
C GLY A 113 -3.83 -14.44 0.25
N PHE A 114 -4.07 -13.42 1.07
CA PHE A 114 -3.02 -12.81 1.89
C PHE A 114 -2.81 -13.58 3.19
N THR A 115 -1.55 -13.92 3.44
CA THR A 115 -1.13 -14.74 4.59
C THR A 115 -0.44 -13.91 5.66
N HIS A 116 -0.07 -12.67 5.35
CA HIS A 116 0.58 -11.74 6.27
C HIS A 116 -0.18 -10.42 6.31
N HIS A 117 -0.22 -9.82 7.50
CA HIS A 117 -0.89 -8.55 7.73
C HIS A 117 -0.10 -7.71 8.74
N MET A 118 -0.04 -6.40 8.50
CA MET A 118 0.53 -5.40 9.40
C MET A 118 -0.28 -4.11 9.40
N PHE A 119 -0.20 -3.35 10.50
CA PHE A 119 -0.89 -2.07 10.66
C PHE A 119 -0.07 -0.99 11.37
#